data_AF-A0A9E1K925-F1
#
_entry.id   AF-A0A9E1K925-F1
#
_cell.length_a   1.000
_cell.length_b   1.000
_cell.length_c   1.000
_cell.angle_alpha   90.00
_cell.angle_beta   90.00
_cell.angle_gamma   90.00
#
_symmetry.space_group_name_H-M   'P 1'
#
loop_
_entity.id
_entity.type
_entity.pdbx_description
1 polymer ?
#
loop_
_entity_poly.entity_id
_entity_poly.type
_entity_poly.pdbx_seq_one_letter_code
_entity_poly.pdbx_strand_id
1 'polypeptide(L)'
;MNKFVGSGNSSIVNSNSFSLISTNLLAQRTFSQFSSYLVMVLVLIVNLLCVDASWGQDRKRPFYEYPGDYRKEVNQLKDEFKLQFGYELIDLELGWKLEEIKELTLAFSKLPETFLNIPGLKGFYHLSKLRSGPKGMPVDNIPAATFPSFQTVYRNSNLSYQVEVDNQEPRIEFFNSFFYERSEKLQNIVQHEMGHVFDIFHGYLSFSKEWLEISNFSLIHLPALDGRPGDDYLFAALNQPDVANYAPVSTRQLSTYSRQNPQEDFANSVSAYINYPYFRYSHPKRYQYLKNKVFGGREYYPGTAKNYKDKVIVDFDEALNSRNWNNVVKISQEVGRGYFPEIESQLIERLKANLKNSPDSIRDEKLGSATCYFLSPKALDLRRNLIRKKRVPLQTLLKIPRCGLMSLRSFEK
;
A
#
# COMPACT_ATOMS: atom_id res chain seq x y z
N MET A 1 -59.08 63.49 -11.28
CA MET A 1 -60.43 63.29 -10.70
C MET A 1 -60.27 62.72 -9.29
N ASN A 2 -61.03 63.23 -8.31
CA ASN A 2 -61.72 62.52 -7.19
C ASN A 2 -61.00 61.35 -6.47
N LYS A 3 -60.90 61.27 -5.13
CA LYS A 3 -61.37 62.06 -3.95
C LYS A 3 -60.36 61.83 -2.78
N PHE A 4 -60.09 62.72 -1.81
CA PHE A 4 -60.90 63.12 -0.63
C PHE A 4 -61.37 61.92 0.23
N VAL A 5 -61.33 61.89 1.57
CA VAL A 5 -61.12 62.84 2.72
C VAL A 5 -60.16 62.12 3.72
N GLY A 6 -59.45 62.63 4.75
CA GLY A 6 -59.28 63.86 5.57
C GLY A 6 -58.77 63.40 6.96
N SER A 7 -58.78 64.10 8.10
CA SER A 7 -58.80 65.53 8.52
C SER A 7 -58.79 65.55 10.07
N GLY A 8 -58.15 66.45 10.83
CA GLY A 8 -57.38 67.66 10.53
C GLY A 8 -56.99 68.43 11.82
N ASN A 9 -56.57 69.69 11.69
CA ASN A 9 -56.52 70.79 12.68
C ASN A 9 -55.79 70.55 14.05
N SER A 10 -54.64 71.18 14.34
CA SER A 10 -54.39 72.59 14.76
C SER A 10 -54.21 72.71 16.30
N SER A 11 -53.45 73.63 16.92
CA SER A 11 -52.88 74.93 16.50
C SER A 11 -51.81 75.50 17.49
N ILE A 12 -50.93 76.39 17.00
CA ILE A 12 -50.47 77.65 17.65
C ILE A 12 -49.42 77.65 18.82
N VAL A 13 -48.19 78.07 18.48
CA VAL A 13 -47.38 79.22 19.03
C VAL A 13 -46.50 79.12 20.31
N ASN A 14 -45.32 79.77 20.19
CA ASN A 14 -44.33 80.29 21.15
C ASN A 14 -43.54 79.40 22.14
N SER A 15 -42.33 79.07 21.68
CA SER A 15 -41.04 79.29 22.36
C SER A 15 -41.02 80.08 23.69
N ASN A 16 -40.47 79.47 24.75
CA ASN A 16 -39.52 80.09 25.68
C ASN A 16 -38.78 79.09 26.60
N SER A 17 -38.35 77.93 26.06
CA SER A 17 -37.80 76.81 26.85
C SER A 17 -36.52 76.15 26.30
N PHE A 18 -36.08 76.49 25.09
CA PHE A 18 -34.97 75.80 24.40
C PHE A 18 -33.56 76.04 24.97
N SER A 19 -33.40 76.98 25.91
CA SER A 19 -32.08 77.29 26.53
C SER A 19 -31.71 76.40 27.73
N LEU A 20 -32.69 75.72 28.35
CA LEU A 20 -32.48 74.93 29.58
C LEU A 20 -32.49 73.41 29.37
N ILE A 21 -32.90 72.94 28.19
CA ILE A 21 -32.99 71.51 27.85
C ILE A 21 -31.70 71.02 27.15
N SER A 22 -31.05 71.90 26.39
CA SER A 22 -29.83 71.61 25.62
C SER A 22 -28.60 71.35 26.50
N THR A 23 -28.46 72.05 27.63
CA THR A 23 -27.36 71.88 28.60
C THR A 23 -27.45 70.55 29.35
N ASN A 24 -28.64 70.16 29.80
CA ASN A 24 -28.88 68.92 30.53
C ASN A 24 -28.65 67.67 29.65
N LEU A 25 -29.04 67.71 28.38
CA LEU A 25 -28.83 66.60 27.44
C LEU A 25 -27.35 66.37 27.07
N LEU A 26 -26.50 67.41 27.13
CA LEU A 26 -25.06 67.23 26.96
C LEU A 26 -24.44 66.53 28.17
N ALA A 27 -24.81 66.95 29.39
CA ALA A 27 -24.29 66.37 30.63
C ALA A 27 -24.67 64.89 30.82
N GLN A 28 -25.89 64.49 30.44
CA GLN A 28 -26.29 63.08 30.49
C GLN A 28 -25.53 62.22 29.46
N ARG A 29 -25.22 62.76 28.27
CA ARG A 29 -24.44 62.02 27.26
C ARG A 29 -22.98 61.84 27.67
N THR A 30 -22.34 62.84 28.27
CA THR A 30 -20.95 62.69 28.75
C THR A 30 -20.86 61.70 29.92
N PHE A 31 -21.76 61.77 30.91
CA PHE A 31 -21.79 60.79 32.01
C PHE A 31 -22.03 59.36 31.51
N SER A 32 -22.94 59.16 30.55
CA SER A 32 -23.21 57.85 29.94
C SER A 32 -22.01 57.29 29.17
N GLN A 33 -21.22 58.14 28.50
CA GLN A 33 -20.00 57.69 27.81
C GLN A 33 -18.87 57.39 28.80
N PHE A 34 -18.65 58.23 29.82
CA PHE A 34 -17.63 57.97 30.84
C PHE A 34 -17.90 56.70 31.65
N SER A 35 -19.15 56.42 32.03
CA SER A 35 -19.48 55.15 32.70
C SER A 35 -19.27 53.93 31.78
N SER A 36 -19.62 54.04 30.50
CA SER A 36 -19.40 52.97 29.52
C SER A 36 -17.90 52.67 29.32
N TYR A 37 -17.06 53.70 29.20
CA TYR A 37 -15.61 53.52 29.11
C TYR A 37 -15.00 53.00 30.41
N LEU A 38 -15.44 53.48 31.58
CA LEU A 38 -14.95 52.97 32.86
C LEU A 38 -15.30 51.49 33.04
N VAL A 39 -16.51 51.07 32.65
CA VAL A 39 -16.93 49.65 32.67
C VAL A 39 -16.13 48.82 31.67
N MET A 40 -15.90 49.29 30.43
CA MET A 40 -15.05 48.54 29.49
C MET A 40 -13.60 48.43 29.97
N VAL A 41 -13.04 49.48 30.60
CA VAL A 41 -11.69 49.44 31.19
C VAL A 41 -11.66 48.51 32.39
N LEU A 42 -12.67 48.50 33.27
CA LEU A 42 -12.75 47.53 34.37
C LEU A 42 -12.89 46.10 33.85
N VAL A 43 -13.69 45.87 32.80
CA VAL A 43 -13.84 44.55 32.16
C VAL A 43 -12.53 44.12 31.49
N LEU A 44 -11.78 45.03 30.87
CA LEU A 44 -10.44 44.73 30.33
C LEU A 44 -9.42 44.42 31.44
N ILE A 45 -9.41 45.18 32.53
CA ILE A 45 -8.52 44.95 33.67
C ILE A 45 -8.87 43.64 34.39
N VAL A 46 -10.17 43.36 34.60
CA VAL A 46 -10.63 42.08 35.18
C VAL A 46 -10.31 40.92 34.23
N ASN A 47 -10.45 41.07 32.91
CA ASN A 47 -10.01 40.03 31.98
C ASN A 47 -8.48 39.84 31.98
N LEU A 48 -7.66 40.90 32.07
CA LEU A 48 -6.20 40.75 32.22
C LEU A 48 -5.85 40.04 33.54
N LEU A 49 -6.40 40.50 34.66
CA LEU A 49 -6.12 39.91 35.98
C LEU A 49 -6.68 38.49 36.11
N CYS A 50 -7.79 38.15 35.45
CA CYS A 50 -8.30 36.77 35.37
C CYS A 50 -7.51 35.91 34.37
N VAL A 51 -6.93 36.49 33.31
CA VAL A 51 -5.96 35.78 32.45
C VAL A 51 -4.71 35.45 33.27
N ASP A 52 -4.11 36.41 33.97
CA ASP A 52 -2.92 36.19 34.79
C ASP A 52 -3.18 35.22 35.96
N ALA A 53 -4.34 35.32 36.62
CA ALA A 53 -4.79 34.34 37.60
C ALA A 53 -5.12 32.95 37.01
N SER A 54 -5.22 32.83 35.68
CA SER A 54 -5.41 31.54 35.00
C SER A 54 -4.11 30.85 34.58
N TRP A 55 -2.93 31.43 34.83
CA TRP A 55 -1.63 30.72 34.72
C TRP A 55 -1.36 29.78 35.92
N GLY A 56 -2.40 29.47 36.70
CA GLY A 56 -2.39 28.45 37.74
C GLY A 56 -2.55 27.05 37.16
N GLN A 57 -1.42 26.35 37.01
CA GLN A 57 -1.29 25.01 36.42
C GLN A 57 -1.56 24.93 34.92
N ASP A 58 -0.48 24.83 34.14
CA ASP A 58 -0.44 23.88 33.03
C ASP A 58 -1.06 22.56 33.51
N ARG A 59 -2.19 22.16 32.91
CA ARG A 59 -2.59 20.75 32.94
C ARG A 59 -1.56 19.97 32.14
N LYS A 60 -0.45 19.61 32.79
CA LYS A 60 0.46 18.55 32.34
C LYS A 60 -0.44 17.40 31.91
N ARG A 61 -0.48 17.11 30.60
CA ARG A 61 -1.18 15.92 30.10
C ARG A 61 -0.65 14.77 30.95
N PRO A 62 -1.53 13.94 31.56
CA PRO A 62 -1.07 12.89 32.46
C PRO A 62 -0.01 12.09 31.71
N PHE A 63 1.22 12.13 32.23
CA PHE A 63 2.33 11.44 31.59
C PHE A 63 1.94 9.97 31.66
N TYR A 64 1.73 9.34 30.51
CA TYR A 64 1.27 7.96 30.46
C TYR A 64 2.49 7.07 30.74
N GLU A 65 2.87 7.04 32.02
CA GLU A 65 3.83 6.12 32.56
C GLU A 65 3.24 4.72 32.41
N TYR A 66 3.78 3.98 31.45
CA TYR A 66 3.41 2.60 31.22
C TYR A 66 3.74 1.81 32.51
N PRO A 67 2.77 1.10 33.12
CA PRO A 67 2.94 0.54 34.46
C PRO A 67 3.84 -0.72 34.53
N GLY A 68 4.44 -1.12 33.40
CA GLY A 68 5.37 -2.25 33.29
C GLY A 68 6.77 -1.81 32.87
N ASP A 69 7.74 -2.72 33.00
CA ASP A 69 9.09 -2.51 32.45
C ASP A 69 9.07 -2.82 30.95
N TYR A 70 8.83 -1.77 30.15
CA TYR A 70 8.81 -1.84 28.70
C TYR A 70 10.08 -2.45 28.10
N ARG A 71 11.25 -2.24 28.72
CA ARG A 71 12.52 -2.79 28.19
C ARG A 71 12.66 -4.27 28.50
N LYS A 72 12.20 -4.72 29.68
CA LYS A 72 12.10 -6.14 30.01
C LYS A 72 11.12 -6.87 29.09
N GLU A 73 9.96 -6.29 28.81
CA GLU A 73 8.97 -6.88 27.88
C GLU A 73 9.51 -6.95 26.45
N VAL A 74 10.18 -5.88 25.96
CA VAL A 74 10.87 -5.91 24.66
C VAL A 74 11.93 -7.01 24.63
N ASN A 75 12.79 -7.11 25.65
CA ASN A 75 13.81 -8.15 25.70
C ASN A 75 13.20 -9.56 25.71
N GLN A 76 12.15 -9.80 26.50
CA GLN A 76 11.45 -11.08 26.53
C GLN A 76 10.90 -11.46 25.14
N LEU A 77 10.23 -10.54 24.43
CA LEU A 77 9.73 -10.82 23.08
C LEU A 77 10.87 -11.08 22.06
N LYS A 78 12.05 -10.49 22.26
CA LYS A 78 13.24 -10.81 21.44
C LYS A 78 13.79 -12.19 21.73
N ASP A 79 13.87 -12.59 23.00
CA ASP A 79 14.34 -13.91 23.41
C ASP A 79 13.36 -15.01 22.94
N GLU A 80 12.05 -14.74 23.03
CA GLU A 80 10.99 -15.61 22.45
C GLU A 80 11.12 -15.71 20.92
N PHE A 81 11.30 -14.59 20.21
CA PHE A 81 11.50 -14.58 18.75
C PHE A 81 12.77 -15.37 18.35
N LYS A 82 13.87 -15.19 19.09
CA LYS A 82 15.13 -15.92 18.88
C LYS A 82 14.96 -17.42 19.11
N LEU A 83 14.27 -17.80 20.20
CA LEU A 83 13.98 -19.20 20.52
C LEU A 83 13.06 -19.85 19.48
N GLN A 84 12.10 -19.11 18.92
CA GLN A 84 11.13 -19.62 17.95
C GLN A 84 11.68 -19.74 16.53
N PHE A 85 12.52 -18.79 16.08
CA PHE A 85 12.94 -18.69 14.67
C PHE A 85 14.45 -18.82 14.43
N GLY A 86 15.28 -18.77 15.48
CA GLY A 86 16.73 -18.92 15.41
C GLY A 86 17.53 -17.63 15.23
N TYR A 87 16.89 -16.46 15.28
CA TYR A 87 17.48 -15.19 14.84
C TYR A 87 17.36 -14.07 15.88
N GLU A 88 18.36 -13.20 15.95
CA GLU A 88 18.35 -12.06 16.88
C GLU A 88 17.61 -10.84 16.31
N LEU A 89 16.94 -10.08 17.19
CA LEU A 89 16.37 -8.76 16.87
C LEU A 89 17.29 -7.67 17.46
N ILE A 90 18.22 -7.21 16.64
CA ILE A 90 19.35 -6.38 17.08
C ILE A 90 18.93 -4.90 17.09
N ASP A 91 19.12 -4.22 18.22
CA ASP A 91 18.99 -2.75 18.29
C ASP A 91 20.23 -2.13 17.61
N LEU A 92 20.05 -1.21 16.66
CA LEU A 92 21.17 -0.53 15.97
C LEU A 92 21.06 1.00 16.05
N GLU A 93 20.30 1.64 15.15
CA GLU A 93 19.98 3.07 15.28
C GLU A 93 18.74 3.31 16.12
N LEU A 94 17.82 2.32 16.14
CA LEU A 94 16.57 2.37 16.87
C LEU A 94 16.40 1.11 17.72
N GLY A 95 15.70 1.28 18.85
CA GLY A 95 15.20 0.16 19.64
C GLY A 95 13.96 -0.47 19.00
N TRP A 96 13.83 -1.78 19.11
CA TRP A 96 12.61 -2.51 18.74
C TRP A 96 11.45 -2.18 19.69
N LYS A 97 10.25 -1.94 19.15
CA LYS A 97 9.00 -1.73 19.92
C LYS A 97 8.17 -3.03 20.02
N LEU A 98 7.37 -3.17 21.08
CA LEU A 98 6.55 -4.39 21.32
C LEU A 98 5.69 -4.81 20.10
N GLU A 99 4.98 -3.87 19.47
CA GLU A 99 4.12 -4.18 18.32
C GLU A 99 4.90 -4.50 17.04
N GLU A 100 6.12 -3.98 16.89
CA GLU A 100 7.00 -4.28 15.76
C GLU A 100 7.50 -5.73 15.83
N ILE A 101 7.85 -6.19 17.05
CA ILE A 101 8.23 -7.58 17.29
C ILE A 101 7.02 -8.50 17.05
N LYS A 102 5.82 -8.15 17.52
CA LYS A 102 4.59 -8.95 17.28
C LYS A 102 4.26 -9.10 15.80
N GLU A 103 4.34 -8.03 15.01
CA GLU A 103 4.11 -8.07 13.56
C GLU A 103 5.19 -8.90 12.84
N LEU A 104 6.45 -8.85 13.28
CA LEU A 104 7.48 -9.77 12.79
C LEU A 104 7.19 -11.22 13.18
N THR A 105 6.87 -11.53 14.44
CA THR A 105 6.51 -12.88 14.88
C THR A 105 5.35 -13.45 14.05
N LEU A 106 4.34 -12.62 13.75
CA LEU A 106 3.25 -12.99 12.85
C LEU A 106 3.72 -13.27 11.42
N ALA A 107 4.61 -12.43 10.86
CA ALA A 107 5.20 -12.64 9.54
C ALA A 107 6.06 -13.91 9.46
N PHE A 108 6.88 -14.19 10.48
CA PHE A 108 7.77 -15.35 10.56
C PHE A 108 7.00 -16.65 10.85
N SER A 109 5.92 -16.62 11.65
CA SER A 109 5.08 -17.81 11.92
C SER A 109 4.49 -18.48 10.67
N LYS A 110 4.40 -17.73 9.56
CA LYS A 110 3.97 -18.25 8.26
C LYS A 110 5.07 -18.96 7.49
N LEU A 111 6.35 -18.70 7.74
CA LEU A 111 7.46 -19.38 7.07
C LEU A 111 7.54 -20.86 7.51
N PRO A 112 8.03 -21.78 6.66
CA PRO A 112 8.35 -23.16 7.06
C PRO A 112 9.73 -23.22 7.74
N GLU A 113 10.01 -24.36 8.38
CA GLU A 113 11.25 -24.64 9.10
C GLU A 113 12.52 -24.43 8.26
N THR A 114 12.44 -24.59 6.93
CA THR A 114 13.55 -24.35 6.00
C THR A 114 14.03 -22.88 5.93
N PHE A 115 13.27 -21.93 6.48
CA PHE A 115 13.68 -20.53 6.63
C PHE A 115 14.09 -20.17 8.07
N LEU A 116 14.17 -21.13 8.99
CA LEU A 116 14.51 -20.93 10.39
C LEU A 116 15.93 -21.42 10.67
N ASN A 117 16.64 -20.77 11.60
CA ASN A 117 18.02 -21.14 11.98
C ASN A 117 19.02 -21.24 10.81
N ILE A 118 18.87 -20.45 9.73
CA ILE A 118 19.78 -20.47 8.56
C ILE A 118 21.23 -20.20 9.02
N PRO A 119 22.18 -21.16 8.84
CA PRO A 119 23.52 -21.03 9.39
C PRO A 119 24.29 -19.85 8.79
N GLY A 120 24.67 -18.90 9.65
CA GLY A 120 25.42 -17.70 9.29
C GLY A 120 24.60 -16.41 9.23
N LEU A 121 23.25 -16.49 9.22
CA LEU A 121 22.40 -15.31 9.42
C LEU A 121 22.28 -15.00 10.91
N LYS A 122 22.89 -13.89 11.38
CA LYS A 122 22.86 -13.51 12.80
C LYS A 122 21.49 -13.00 13.26
N GLY A 123 20.84 -12.17 12.45
CA GLY A 123 19.59 -11.54 12.83
C GLY A 123 19.16 -10.35 11.96
N PHE A 124 18.20 -9.60 12.50
CA PHE A 124 17.51 -8.48 11.86
C PHE A 124 17.82 -7.17 12.59
N TYR A 125 18.02 -6.09 11.83
CA TYR A 125 18.50 -4.81 12.35
C TYR A 125 17.45 -3.72 12.14
N HIS A 126 17.17 -2.92 13.18
CA HIS A 126 16.25 -1.76 13.07
C HIS A 126 17.03 -0.45 12.85
N LEU A 127 16.79 0.19 11.72
CA LEU A 127 17.41 1.45 11.32
C LEU A 127 16.39 2.57 11.09
N SER A 128 16.83 3.83 11.22
CA SER A 128 15.94 5.00 11.10
C SER A 128 15.45 5.23 9.65
N LYS A 129 16.28 4.89 8.67
CA LYS A 129 16.05 5.04 7.22
C LYS A 129 17.07 4.21 6.45
N LEU A 130 16.76 3.88 5.20
CA LEU A 130 17.76 3.38 4.26
C LEU A 130 18.87 4.41 4.10
N ARG A 131 20.12 4.01 4.39
CA ARG A 131 21.32 4.79 4.10
C ARG A 131 21.58 4.73 2.58
N SER A 132 20.81 5.51 1.84
CA SER A 132 20.80 5.55 0.38
C SER A 132 22.21 5.60 -0.21
N GLY A 133 22.46 4.80 -1.24
CA GLY A 133 23.71 4.85 -2.02
C GLY A 133 23.94 6.21 -2.72
N PRO A 134 24.99 6.31 -3.56
CA PRO A 134 25.42 7.55 -4.19
C PRO A 134 24.28 8.41 -4.76
N LYS A 135 24.37 9.71 -4.47
CA LYS A 135 23.31 10.72 -4.67
C LYS A 135 22.87 10.79 -6.15
N GLY A 136 21.76 10.13 -6.47
CA GLY A 136 21.25 9.98 -7.84
C GLY A 136 20.79 8.58 -8.19
N MET A 137 21.19 7.55 -7.43
CA MET A 137 20.62 6.20 -7.57
C MET A 137 19.12 6.22 -7.24
N PRO A 138 18.25 5.57 -8.05
CA PRO A 138 16.84 5.41 -7.71
C PRO A 138 16.73 4.46 -6.50
N VAL A 139 16.37 5.03 -5.36
CA VAL A 139 16.14 4.25 -4.14
C VAL A 139 14.76 3.60 -4.22
N ASP A 140 14.71 2.26 -4.14
CA ASP A 140 13.44 1.55 -4.20
C ASP A 140 12.50 1.94 -3.04
N ASN A 141 11.20 1.91 -3.31
CA ASN A 141 10.16 2.30 -2.35
C ASN A 141 9.81 1.19 -1.34
N ILE A 142 10.71 0.21 -1.17
CA ILE A 142 10.59 -0.89 -0.20
C ILE A 142 11.41 -0.51 1.04
N PRO A 143 10.82 -0.45 2.25
CA PRO A 143 11.49 0.00 3.47
C PRO A 143 12.26 -1.13 4.17
N ALA A 144 12.92 -1.99 3.40
CA ALA A 144 13.78 -3.06 3.87
C ALA A 144 14.95 -3.26 2.89
N ALA A 145 15.99 -3.98 3.30
CA ALA A 145 17.09 -4.41 2.43
C ALA A 145 17.76 -5.68 2.94
N THR A 146 18.03 -6.63 2.05
CA THR A 146 18.83 -7.83 2.31
C THR A 146 20.28 -7.64 1.84
N PHE A 147 21.25 -8.11 2.63
CA PHE A 147 22.68 -8.06 2.34
C PHE A 147 23.33 -9.44 2.47
N PRO A 148 24.48 -9.70 1.79
CA PRO A 148 25.16 -8.81 0.85
C PRO A 148 24.39 -8.65 -0.48
N SER A 149 24.52 -7.48 -1.09
CA SER A 149 23.99 -7.23 -2.44
C SER A 149 24.88 -7.92 -3.49
N PHE A 150 24.27 -8.46 -4.54
CA PHE A 150 25.02 -8.94 -5.70
C PHE A 150 25.76 -7.79 -6.40
N GLN A 151 26.96 -8.08 -6.88
CA GLN A 151 27.80 -7.15 -7.64
C GLN A 151 27.89 -7.57 -9.11
N THR A 152 28.23 -8.84 -9.37
CA THR A 152 28.32 -9.37 -10.74
C THR A 152 27.93 -10.84 -10.82
N VAL A 153 27.69 -11.32 -12.05
CA VAL A 153 27.39 -12.73 -12.34
C VAL A 153 28.17 -13.14 -13.57
N TYR A 154 29.11 -14.07 -13.41
CA TYR A 154 29.91 -14.62 -14.49
C TYR A 154 29.50 -16.06 -14.81
N ARG A 155 29.83 -16.50 -16.02
CA ARG A 155 29.65 -17.87 -16.46
C ARG A 155 30.98 -18.59 -16.42
N ASN A 156 31.07 -19.66 -15.63
CA ASN A 156 32.29 -20.44 -15.50
C ASN A 156 32.50 -21.38 -16.72
N SER A 157 33.65 -22.07 -16.73
CA SER A 157 34.04 -23.04 -17.77
C SER A 157 33.06 -24.21 -17.94
N ASN A 158 32.28 -24.55 -16.91
CA ASN A 158 31.23 -25.58 -16.95
C ASN A 158 29.89 -25.03 -17.45
N LEU A 159 29.87 -23.81 -18.00
CA LEU A 159 28.72 -23.09 -18.53
C LEU A 159 27.63 -22.72 -17.51
N SER A 160 27.87 -22.93 -16.21
CA SER A 160 26.98 -22.49 -15.12
C SER A 160 27.32 -21.08 -14.66
N TYR A 161 26.33 -20.40 -14.08
CA TYR A 161 26.50 -19.07 -13.52
C TYR A 161 27.05 -19.14 -12.10
N GLN A 162 27.86 -18.16 -11.73
CA GLN A 162 28.41 -17.94 -10.40
C GLN A 162 28.23 -16.46 -10.04
N VAL A 163 27.74 -16.19 -8.84
CA VAL A 163 27.42 -14.84 -8.36
C VAL A 163 28.54 -14.33 -7.47
N GLU A 164 28.97 -13.10 -7.69
CA GLU A 164 29.88 -12.36 -6.84
C GLU A 164 29.12 -11.26 -6.10
N VAL A 165 29.44 -11.08 -4.81
CA VAL A 165 28.70 -10.23 -3.88
C VAL A 165 29.66 -9.39 -3.04
N ASP A 166 29.14 -8.30 -2.49
CA ASP A 166 29.94 -7.41 -1.65
C ASP A 166 30.43 -8.09 -0.35
N ASN A 167 31.57 -7.65 0.18
CA ASN A 167 32.23 -8.20 1.36
C ASN A 167 31.56 -7.73 2.67
N GLN A 168 30.23 -7.87 2.74
CA GLN A 168 29.41 -7.51 3.90
C GLN A 168 28.89 -8.75 4.62
N GLU A 169 28.78 -8.68 5.95
CA GLU A 169 28.10 -9.74 6.71
C GLU A 169 26.62 -9.87 6.28
N PRO A 170 26.13 -11.10 6.05
CA PRO A 170 24.72 -11.32 5.70
C PRO A 170 23.75 -10.88 6.80
N ARG A 171 22.76 -10.09 6.41
CA ARG A 171 21.77 -9.49 7.32
C ARG A 171 20.55 -8.97 6.56
N ILE A 172 19.46 -8.74 7.28
CA ILE A 172 18.33 -7.93 6.80
C ILE A 172 18.21 -6.67 7.66
N GLU A 173 18.10 -5.54 6.99
CA GLU A 173 17.83 -4.23 7.59
C GLU A 173 16.36 -3.86 7.36
N PHE A 174 15.64 -3.51 8.44
CA PHE A 174 14.29 -2.97 8.38
C PHE A 174 14.31 -1.49 8.79
N PHE A 175 13.73 -0.62 7.96
CA PHE A 175 13.72 0.83 8.18
C PHE A 175 12.43 1.27 8.85
N ASN A 176 12.46 2.23 9.78
CA ASN A 176 11.30 2.67 10.59
C ASN A 176 10.01 2.99 9.78
N SER A 177 10.11 3.36 8.50
CA SER A 177 8.94 3.53 7.60
C SER A 177 8.16 2.24 7.31
N PHE A 178 8.79 1.07 7.48
CA PHE A 178 8.22 -0.27 7.31
C PHE A 178 7.05 -0.56 8.26
N PHE A 179 7.21 -0.22 9.53
CA PHE A 179 6.23 -0.50 10.58
C PHE A 179 4.98 0.40 10.53
N TYR A 180 4.89 1.30 9.53
CA TYR A 180 3.67 2.05 9.19
C TYR A 180 2.91 1.44 8.00
N GLU A 181 3.41 0.37 7.38
CA GLU A 181 2.62 -0.40 6.42
C GLU A 181 1.56 -1.26 7.10
N ARG A 182 0.52 -1.62 6.35
CA ARG A 182 -0.51 -2.55 6.84
C ARG A 182 0.10 -3.94 7.02
N SER A 183 -0.26 -4.63 8.10
CA SER A 183 0.19 -5.99 8.45
C SER A 183 0.28 -6.95 7.25
N GLU A 184 -0.75 -7.02 6.40
CA GLU A 184 -0.71 -7.83 5.15
C GLU A 184 0.52 -7.53 4.27
N LYS A 185 0.85 -6.26 4.05
CA LYS A 185 2.01 -5.85 3.25
C LYS A 185 3.32 -6.04 3.99
N LEU A 186 3.34 -5.74 5.30
CA LEU A 186 4.51 -5.94 6.18
C LEU A 186 4.96 -7.40 6.08
N GLN A 187 4.03 -8.35 6.26
CA GLN A 187 4.29 -9.78 6.13
C GLN A 187 4.75 -10.19 4.72
N ASN A 188 4.13 -9.65 3.66
CA ASN A 188 4.56 -9.90 2.27
C ASN A 188 6.00 -9.42 2.01
N ILE A 189 6.45 -8.34 2.65
CA ILE A 189 7.83 -7.82 2.53
C ILE A 189 8.81 -8.67 3.35
N VAL A 190 8.51 -9.02 4.62
CA VAL A 190 9.37 -9.94 5.40
C VAL A 190 9.66 -11.23 4.62
N GLN A 191 8.62 -11.81 4.02
CA GLN A 191 8.71 -13.07 3.29
C GLN A 191 9.36 -12.94 1.90
N HIS A 192 9.54 -11.71 1.42
CA HIS A 192 10.33 -11.38 0.25
C HIS A 192 11.81 -11.23 0.63
N GLU A 193 12.16 -10.45 1.68
CA GLU A 193 13.53 -10.38 2.20
C GLU A 193 14.07 -11.76 2.63
N MET A 194 13.25 -12.56 3.31
CA MET A 194 13.61 -13.94 3.65
C MET A 194 13.76 -14.83 2.42
N GLY A 195 13.13 -14.48 1.29
CA GLY A 195 13.38 -15.10 -0.01
C GLY A 195 14.77 -14.78 -0.56
N HIS A 196 15.24 -13.52 -0.45
CA HIS A 196 16.62 -13.14 -0.77
C HIS A 196 17.64 -13.86 0.11
N VAL A 197 17.40 -13.92 1.43
CA VAL A 197 18.25 -14.68 2.36
C VAL A 197 18.28 -16.17 1.99
N PHE A 198 17.13 -16.78 1.71
CA PHE A 198 17.12 -18.19 1.29
C PHE A 198 17.91 -18.41 0.00
N ASP A 199 17.81 -17.48 -0.97
CA ASP A 199 18.56 -17.54 -2.22
C ASP A 199 20.08 -17.49 -2.00
N ILE A 200 20.56 -16.49 -1.24
CA ILE A 200 21.97 -16.30 -0.86
C ILE A 200 22.53 -17.56 -0.20
N PHE A 201 21.88 -18.05 0.85
CA PHE A 201 22.38 -19.17 1.66
C PHE A 201 22.22 -20.55 0.99
N HIS A 202 21.48 -20.66 -0.12
CA HIS A 202 21.37 -21.89 -0.93
C HIS A 202 22.09 -21.78 -2.28
N GLY A 203 23.04 -20.86 -2.42
CA GLY A 203 23.93 -20.79 -3.58
C GLY A 203 23.31 -20.14 -4.82
N TYR A 204 22.47 -19.12 -4.62
CA TYR A 204 21.84 -18.32 -5.67
C TYR A 204 20.98 -19.15 -6.64
N LEU A 205 19.98 -19.81 -6.06
CA LEU A 205 18.96 -20.57 -6.78
C LEU A 205 18.28 -19.76 -7.88
N SER A 206 18.14 -18.43 -7.72
CA SER A 206 17.61 -17.50 -8.72
C SER A 206 18.46 -17.41 -9.99
N PHE A 207 19.77 -17.64 -9.90
CA PHE A 207 20.70 -17.69 -11.04
C PHE A 207 20.96 -19.14 -11.51
N SER A 208 20.30 -20.14 -10.90
CA SER A 208 20.33 -21.52 -11.37
C SER A 208 19.68 -21.65 -12.75
N LYS A 209 20.19 -22.56 -13.58
CA LYS A 209 19.61 -22.86 -14.90
C LYS A 209 18.12 -23.22 -14.82
N GLU A 210 17.74 -24.01 -13.82
CA GLU A 210 16.35 -24.44 -13.60
C GLU A 210 15.44 -23.24 -13.30
N TRP A 211 15.87 -22.28 -12.46
CA TRP A 211 15.08 -21.07 -12.21
C TRP A 211 15.02 -20.14 -13.42
N LEU A 212 16.14 -19.90 -14.13
CA LEU A 212 16.17 -19.02 -15.30
C LEU A 212 15.21 -19.51 -16.41
N GLU A 213 15.21 -20.81 -16.70
CA GLU A 213 14.27 -21.45 -17.65
C GLU A 213 12.80 -21.42 -17.18
N ILE A 214 12.54 -21.46 -15.87
CA ILE A 214 11.19 -21.40 -15.29
C ILE A 214 10.67 -19.96 -15.15
N SER A 215 11.57 -19.00 -14.94
CA SER A 215 11.26 -17.58 -14.74
C SER A 215 11.18 -16.78 -16.04
N ASN A 216 11.68 -17.32 -17.17
CA ASN A 216 11.83 -16.66 -18.47
C ASN A 216 12.86 -15.52 -18.49
N PHE A 217 13.92 -15.66 -17.70
CA PHE A 217 15.11 -14.80 -17.78
C PHE A 217 16.22 -15.44 -18.63
N SER A 218 16.98 -14.59 -19.30
CA SER A 218 18.21 -14.94 -20.00
C SER A 218 19.32 -13.99 -19.59
N LEU A 219 20.54 -14.52 -19.38
CA LEU A 219 21.70 -13.74 -18.95
C LEU A 219 22.64 -13.58 -20.14
N ILE A 220 22.70 -12.37 -20.69
CA ILE A 220 23.68 -11.99 -21.71
C ILE A 220 24.94 -11.45 -21.04
N HIS A 221 26.07 -11.67 -21.70
CA HIS A 221 27.37 -11.10 -21.33
C HIS A 221 27.72 -10.09 -22.41
N LEU A 222 27.74 -8.81 -22.04
CA LEU A 222 28.20 -7.71 -22.88
C LEU A 222 29.69 -7.49 -22.57
N PRO A 223 30.58 -7.38 -23.57
CA PRO A 223 31.90 -6.86 -23.30
C PRO A 223 31.78 -5.43 -22.74
N ALA A 224 32.70 -5.04 -21.85
CA ALA A 224 32.87 -3.62 -21.53
C ALA A 224 33.13 -2.81 -22.82
N LEU A 225 32.72 -1.54 -22.86
CA LEU A 225 32.83 -0.70 -24.07
C LEU A 225 34.28 -0.46 -24.52
N ASP A 226 35.23 -0.66 -23.62
CA ASP A 226 36.68 -0.60 -23.75
C ASP A 226 37.37 -1.98 -23.54
N GLY A 227 36.57 -3.05 -23.39
CA GLY A 227 37.00 -4.37 -22.95
C GLY A 227 37.93 -5.11 -23.93
N ARG A 228 39.01 -5.65 -23.37
CA ARG A 228 40.07 -6.39 -24.07
C ARG A 228 39.85 -7.92 -23.96
N PRO A 229 40.55 -8.74 -24.76
CA PRO A 229 40.52 -10.19 -24.62
C PRO A 229 41.07 -10.63 -23.25
N GLY A 230 40.16 -11.00 -22.34
CA GLY A 230 40.47 -11.40 -20.96
C GLY A 230 39.82 -10.53 -19.89
N ASP A 231 39.21 -9.39 -20.25
CA ASP A 231 38.53 -8.50 -19.31
C ASP A 231 37.14 -9.04 -18.92
N ASP A 232 36.64 -8.62 -17.76
CA ASP A 232 35.33 -9.03 -17.24
C ASP A 232 34.17 -8.53 -18.09
N TYR A 233 33.17 -9.39 -18.29
CA TYR A 233 31.96 -9.08 -19.03
C TYR A 233 30.89 -8.47 -18.12
N LEU A 234 30.28 -7.37 -18.57
CA LEU A 234 29.07 -6.83 -17.96
C LEU A 234 27.90 -7.79 -18.22
N PHE A 235 27.31 -8.35 -17.17
CA PHE A 235 26.11 -9.16 -17.30
C PHE A 235 24.85 -8.28 -17.43
N ALA A 236 23.85 -8.75 -18.18
CA ALA A 236 22.51 -8.16 -18.16
C ALA A 236 21.42 -9.24 -18.17
N ALA A 237 20.45 -9.10 -17.27
CA ALA A 237 19.30 -9.98 -17.17
C ALA A 237 18.18 -9.53 -18.10
N LEU A 238 18.07 -10.18 -19.27
CA LEU A 238 16.98 -9.96 -20.21
C LEU A 238 15.77 -10.84 -19.83
N ASN A 239 14.71 -10.20 -19.35
CA ASN A 239 13.39 -10.80 -19.25
C ASN A 239 12.71 -10.88 -20.63
N GLN A 240 11.91 -11.92 -20.89
CA GLN A 240 11.07 -11.98 -22.10
C GLN A 240 10.05 -10.83 -22.11
N PRO A 241 9.97 -10.02 -23.19
CA PRO A 241 9.14 -8.81 -23.21
C PRO A 241 7.64 -9.11 -23.18
N ASP A 242 7.22 -10.16 -23.90
CA ASP A 242 5.82 -10.57 -24.12
C ASP A 242 5.18 -11.25 -22.91
N VAL A 243 5.98 -11.66 -21.92
CA VAL A 243 5.48 -12.23 -20.66
C VAL A 243 4.90 -11.09 -19.81
N ALA A 244 3.58 -10.93 -19.88
CA ALA A 244 2.85 -9.89 -19.13
C ALA A 244 2.80 -10.14 -17.61
N ASN A 245 3.10 -11.36 -17.15
CA ASN A 245 2.98 -11.79 -15.76
C ASN A 245 4.29 -12.41 -15.21
N TYR A 246 5.13 -11.56 -14.61
CA TYR A 246 6.14 -12.00 -13.64
C TYR A 246 5.53 -11.92 -12.24
N ALA A 247 5.93 -12.79 -11.32
CA ALA A 247 5.20 -13.03 -10.07
C ALA A 247 5.72 -12.22 -8.87
N PRO A 248 4.85 -11.84 -7.91
CA PRO A 248 3.40 -11.71 -7.99
C PRO A 248 3.03 -10.25 -8.33
N VAL A 249 1.77 -9.89 -8.07
CA VAL A 249 1.26 -8.53 -8.29
C VAL A 249 0.50 -8.07 -7.05
N SER A 250 1.24 -7.79 -5.97
CA SER A 250 0.72 -7.15 -4.75
C SER A 250 0.61 -5.62 -4.99
N THR A 251 0.02 -4.88 -4.05
CA THR A 251 -0.09 -3.40 -4.20
C THR A 251 1.23 -2.66 -3.89
N ARG A 252 2.30 -3.39 -3.55
CA ARG A 252 3.67 -2.87 -3.40
C ARG A 252 4.66 -3.63 -4.28
N GLN A 253 4.61 -4.95 -4.28
CA GLN A 253 5.38 -5.80 -5.19
C GLN A 253 4.65 -5.86 -6.52
N LEU A 254 4.97 -4.89 -7.38
CA LEU A 254 4.47 -4.81 -8.75
C LEU A 254 5.20 -5.83 -9.63
N SER A 255 4.53 -6.37 -10.65
CA SER A 255 5.16 -7.23 -11.68
C SER A 255 6.33 -6.56 -12.42
N THR A 256 6.46 -5.24 -12.35
CA THR A 256 7.62 -4.49 -12.88
C THR A 256 8.86 -4.64 -12.02
N TYR A 257 8.71 -4.94 -10.73
CA TYR A 257 9.81 -5.17 -9.79
C TYR A 257 10.42 -6.56 -10.03
N SER A 258 9.58 -7.60 -10.09
CA SER A 258 9.95 -8.96 -10.52
C SER A 258 10.55 -9.06 -11.94
N ARG A 259 10.51 -7.99 -12.75
CA ARG A 259 11.16 -7.91 -14.07
C ARG A 259 12.57 -7.32 -14.03
N GLN A 260 13.02 -6.75 -12.92
CA GLN A 260 14.34 -6.13 -12.80
C GLN A 260 15.47 -7.17 -12.98
N ASN A 261 15.41 -8.27 -12.23
CA ASN A 261 16.40 -9.34 -12.27
C ASN A 261 15.82 -10.68 -11.73
N PRO A 262 16.53 -11.83 -11.88
CA PRO A 262 16.01 -13.14 -11.46
C PRO A 262 15.88 -13.31 -9.94
N GLN A 263 16.72 -12.63 -9.14
CA GLN A 263 16.70 -12.68 -7.68
C GLN A 263 15.45 -11.97 -7.13
N GLU A 264 15.08 -10.81 -7.70
CA GLU A 264 13.79 -10.19 -7.42
C GLU A 264 12.63 -11.10 -7.78
N ASP A 265 12.65 -11.70 -8.98
CA ASP A 265 11.60 -12.63 -9.40
C ASP A 265 11.46 -13.84 -8.45
N PHE A 266 12.57 -14.34 -7.91
CA PHE A 266 12.62 -15.42 -6.92
C PHE A 266 12.06 -14.99 -5.56
N ALA A 267 12.60 -13.94 -4.94
CA ALA A 267 12.16 -13.44 -3.64
C ALA A 267 10.67 -13.03 -3.66
N ASN A 268 10.23 -12.39 -4.74
CA ASN A 268 8.83 -12.11 -4.99
C ASN A 268 7.99 -13.41 -5.13
N SER A 269 8.48 -14.42 -5.86
CA SER A 269 7.81 -15.72 -5.98
C SER A 269 7.72 -16.50 -4.66
N VAL A 270 8.69 -16.35 -3.75
CA VAL A 270 8.63 -16.90 -2.37
C VAL A 270 7.47 -16.29 -1.58
N SER A 271 7.36 -14.96 -1.58
CA SER A 271 6.24 -14.25 -0.94
C SER A 271 4.88 -14.59 -1.58
N ALA A 272 4.86 -14.81 -2.90
CA ALA A 272 3.68 -15.28 -3.64
C ALA A 272 3.20 -16.67 -3.17
N TYR A 273 4.14 -17.60 -2.93
CA TYR A 273 3.83 -18.97 -2.51
C TYR A 273 3.03 -19.03 -1.20
N ILE A 274 3.27 -18.08 -0.30
CA ILE A 274 2.64 -18.00 1.03
C ILE A 274 1.29 -17.26 0.98
N ASN A 275 1.18 -16.17 0.19
CA ASN A 275 0.05 -15.22 0.31
C ASN A 275 -0.88 -15.13 -0.92
N TYR A 276 -0.59 -15.80 -2.04
CA TYR A 276 -1.31 -15.62 -3.31
C TYR A 276 -2.02 -16.92 -3.77
N PRO A 277 -3.34 -17.10 -3.50
CA PRO A 277 -4.08 -18.34 -3.78
C PRO A 277 -4.06 -18.83 -5.23
N TYR A 278 -3.87 -17.93 -6.21
CA TYR A 278 -3.83 -18.30 -7.61
C TYR A 278 -2.43 -18.68 -8.12
N PHE A 279 -1.36 -18.44 -7.33
CA PHE A 279 0.02 -18.61 -7.78
C PHE A 279 0.31 -20.01 -8.33
N ARG A 280 -0.23 -21.05 -7.67
CA ARG A 280 -0.11 -22.46 -8.11
C ARG A 280 -0.71 -22.76 -9.48
N TYR A 281 -1.60 -21.90 -9.98
CA TYR A 281 -2.28 -22.04 -11.26
C TYR A 281 -1.78 -21.06 -12.31
N SER A 282 -1.44 -19.82 -11.93
CA SER A 282 -0.89 -18.80 -12.85
C SER A 282 0.60 -19.02 -13.14
N HIS A 283 1.36 -19.60 -12.21
CA HIS A 283 2.80 -19.87 -12.34
C HIS A 283 3.16 -21.30 -11.88
N PRO A 284 2.56 -22.36 -12.46
CA PRO A 284 2.63 -23.72 -11.92
C PRO A 284 4.07 -24.28 -11.85
N LYS A 285 4.95 -23.94 -12.80
CA LYS A 285 6.36 -24.35 -12.76
C LYS A 285 7.10 -23.76 -11.55
N ARG A 286 6.96 -22.44 -11.32
CA ARG A 286 7.55 -21.73 -10.17
C ARG A 286 7.01 -22.28 -8.85
N TYR A 287 5.71 -22.56 -8.79
CA TYR A 287 5.08 -23.16 -7.61
C TYR A 287 5.68 -24.53 -7.27
N GLN A 288 5.83 -25.43 -8.25
CA GLN A 288 6.41 -26.76 -8.00
C GLN A 288 7.91 -26.68 -7.66
N TYR A 289 8.67 -25.79 -8.29
CA TYR A 289 10.06 -25.53 -7.93
C TYR A 289 10.16 -25.11 -6.46
N LEU A 290 9.42 -24.06 -6.05
CA LEU A 290 9.44 -23.56 -4.68
C LEU A 290 8.93 -24.60 -3.67
N LYS A 291 7.85 -25.33 -3.99
CA LYS A 291 7.35 -26.43 -3.15
C LYS A 291 8.46 -27.43 -2.80
N ASN A 292 9.22 -27.86 -3.81
CA ASN A 292 10.20 -28.95 -3.69
C ASN A 292 11.57 -28.49 -3.19
N LYS A 293 12.02 -27.28 -3.57
CA LYS A 293 13.38 -26.77 -3.32
C LYS A 293 13.48 -25.82 -2.12
N VAL A 294 12.37 -25.19 -1.73
CA VAL A 294 12.36 -24.06 -0.79
C VAL A 294 11.41 -24.29 0.39
N PHE A 295 10.22 -24.82 0.15
CA PHE A 295 9.16 -24.97 1.16
C PHE A 295 9.03 -26.37 1.78
N GLY A 296 9.94 -27.29 1.48
CA GLY A 296 9.96 -28.65 2.07
C GLY A 296 8.68 -29.45 1.84
N GLY A 297 7.94 -29.17 0.75
CA GLY A 297 6.65 -29.77 0.45
C GLY A 297 5.42 -29.09 1.06
N ARG A 298 5.57 -28.14 2.00
CA ARG A 298 4.45 -27.43 2.65
C ARG A 298 3.62 -26.66 1.61
N GLU A 299 2.29 -26.79 1.64
CA GLU A 299 1.36 -26.02 0.79
C GLU A 299 0.46 -25.11 1.65
N TYR A 300 0.36 -23.82 1.28
CA TYR A 300 -0.56 -22.86 1.92
C TYR A 300 -1.95 -22.86 1.28
N TYR A 301 -2.02 -23.20 -0.01
CA TYR A 301 -3.25 -23.25 -0.80
C TYR A 301 -3.29 -24.58 -1.55
N PRO A 302 -4.06 -25.58 -1.08
CA PRO A 302 -4.16 -26.88 -1.74
C PRO A 302 -4.85 -26.79 -3.11
N GLY A 303 -4.65 -27.83 -3.94
CA GLY A 303 -5.20 -27.88 -5.29
C GLY A 303 -6.70 -28.21 -5.32
N THR A 304 -7.51 -27.32 -5.87
CA THR A 304 -8.97 -27.49 -6.03
C THR A 304 -9.45 -27.40 -7.47
N ALA A 305 -8.57 -27.05 -8.42
CA ALA A 305 -8.88 -26.92 -9.85
C ALA A 305 -7.74 -27.49 -10.72
N LYS A 306 -8.00 -27.73 -12.01
CA LYS A 306 -7.00 -28.28 -12.95
C LYS A 306 -6.04 -27.23 -13.50
N ASN A 307 -6.49 -25.99 -13.68
CA ASN A 307 -5.71 -24.89 -14.27
C ASN A 307 -6.25 -23.52 -13.81
N TYR A 308 -5.59 -22.43 -14.22
CA TYR A 308 -5.93 -21.05 -13.83
C TYR A 308 -7.32 -20.60 -14.25
N LYS A 309 -7.70 -20.88 -15.50
CA LYS A 309 -9.02 -20.59 -16.05
C LYS A 309 -10.10 -21.30 -15.24
N ASP A 310 -9.96 -22.61 -15.01
CA ASP A 310 -10.93 -23.39 -14.25
C ASP A 310 -11.09 -22.83 -12.82
N LYS A 311 -9.99 -22.49 -12.13
CA LYS A 311 -10.03 -21.90 -10.78
C LYS A 311 -10.77 -20.56 -10.77
N VAL A 312 -10.37 -19.65 -11.65
CA VAL A 312 -10.99 -18.31 -11.77
C VAL A 312 -12.48 -18.41 -12.08
N ILE A 313 -12.87 -19.31 -12.98
CA ILE A 313 -14.27 -19.50 -13.36
C ILE A 313 -15.10 -20.03 -12.19
N VAL A 314 -14.62 -21.06 -11.48
CA VAL A 314 -15.31 -21.63 -10.30
C VAL A 314 -15.48 -20.56 -9.21
N ASP A 315 -14.41 -19.85 -8.85
CA ASP A 315 -14.42 -18.83 -7.81
C ASP A 315 -15.37 -17.66 -8.16
N PHE A 316 -15.47 -17.32 -9.45
CA PHE A 316 -16.33 -16.23 -9.93
C PHE A 316 -17.80 -16.62 -9.93
N ASP A 317 -18.12 -17.86 -10.36
CA ASP A 317 -19.49 -18.38 -10.28
C ASP A 317 -19.93 -18.56 -8.81
N GLU A 318 -19.04 -19.01 -7.92
CA GLU A 318 -19.28 -19.01 -6.46
C GLU A 318 -19.55 -17.59 -5.93
N ALA A 319 -18.72 -16.61 -6.30
CA ALA A 319 -18.87 -15.22 -5.87
C ALA A 319 -20.15 -14.56 -6.41
N LEU A 320 -20.61 -14.92 -7.62
CA LEU A 320 -21.89 -14.47 -8.17
C LEU A 320 -23.09 -15.13 -7.47
N ASN A 321 -23.02 -16.45 -7.23
CA ASN A 321 -24.11 -17.21 -6.61
C ASN A 321 -24.30 -16.85 -5.13
N SER A 322 -23.21 -16.68 -4.39
CA SER A 322 -23.19 -16.17 -3.01
C SER A 322 -23.49 -14.67 -2.89
N ARG A 323 -23.68 -13.95 -4.00
CA ARG A 323 -23.86 -12.49 -4.07
C ARG A 323 -22.71 -11.69 -3.45
N ASN A 324 -21.51 -12.28 -3.35
CA ASN A 324 -20.32 -11.64 -2.82
C ASN A 324 -19.69 -10.69 -3.86
N TRP A 325 -20.38 -9.58 -4.15
CA TRP A 325 -20.00 -8.63 -5.19
C TRP A 325 -18.61 -8.00 -4.97
N ASN A 326 -18.12 -7.93 -3.73
CA ASN A 326 -16.75 -7.51 -3.45
C ASN A 326 -15.72 -8.55 -3.91
N ASN A 327 -16.01 -9.86 -3.77
CA ASN A 327 -15.15 -10.91 -4.28
C ASN A 327 -15.17 -10.97 -5.82
N VAL A 328 -16.34 -10.73 -6.45
CA VAL A 328 -16.43 -10.59 -7.93
C VAL A 328 -15.49 -9.49 -8.45
N VAL A 329 -15.38 -8.36 -7.74
CA VAL A 329 -14.40 -7.30 -8.05
C VAL A 329 -12.95 -7.78 -7.81
N LYS A 330 -12.66 -8.48 -6.70
CA LYS A 330 -11.31 -9.03 -6.43
C LYS A 330 -10.86 -10.04 -7.49
N ILE A 331 -11.75 -10.90 -7.99
CA ILE A 331 -11.44 -11.88 -9.05
C ILE A 331 -11.29 -11.19 -10.42
N SER A 332 -12.03 -10.10 -10.65
CA SER A 332 -11.84 -9.26 -11.84
C SER A 332 -10.50 -8.51 -11.81
N GLN A 333 -10.09 -8.03 -10.64
CA GLN A 333 -8.76 -7.47 -10.40
C GLN A 333 -7.66 -8.51 -10.65
N GLU A 334 -7.86 -9.75 -10.16
CA GLU A 334 -6.96 -10.89 -10.37
C GLU A 334 -6.71 -11.17 -11.85
N VAL A 335 -7.77 -11.42 -12.64
CA VAL A 335 -7.62 -11.64 -14.10
C VAL A 335 -6.99 -10.42 -14.77
N GLY A 336 -7.37 -9.22 -14.33
CA GLY A 336 -6.81 -7.97 -14.80
C GLY A 336 -5.32 -7.74 -14.47
N ARG A 337 -4.64 -8.62 -13.73
CA ARG A 337 -3.18 -8.56 -13.52
C ARG A 337 -2.39 -8.89 -14.78
N GLY A 338 -2.92 -9.76 -15.65
CA GLY A 338 -2.32 -10.12 -16.93
C GLY A 338 -3.23 -9.80 -18.12
N TYR A 339 -3.02 -10.50 -19.24
CA TYR A 339 -3.91 -10.45 -20.40
C TYR A 339 -4.44 -11.85 -20.71
N PHE A 340 -5.70 -12.10 -20.34
CA PHE A 340 -6.34 -13.41 -20.49
C PHE A 340 -7.68 -13.28 -21.23
N PRO A 341 -7.67 -12.97 -22.55
CA PRO A 341 -8.88 -12.56 -23.29
C PRO A 341 -10.00 -13.61 -23.30
N GLU A 342 -9.67 -14.90 -23.25
CA GLU A 342 -10.67 -15.97 -23.14
C GLU A 342 -11.37 -15.94 -21.77
N ILE A 343 -10.59 -15.80 -20.69
CA ILE A 343 -11.10 -15.72 -19.31
C ILE A 343 -11.95 -14.44 -19.18
N GLU A 344 -11.44 -13.28 -19.62
CA GLU A 344 -12.20 -12.03 -19.61
C GLU A 344 -13.55 -12.19 -20.33
N SER A 345 -13.59 -12.76 -21.54
CA SER A 345 -14.86 -12.94 -22.26
C SER A 345 -15.82 -13.85 -21.50
N GLN A 346 -15.34 -14.90 -20.83
CA GLN A 346 -16.20 -15.76 -20.01
C GLN A 346 -16.73 -15.05 -18.76
N LEU A 347 -15.93 -14.20 -18.10
CA LEU A 347 -16.39 -13.39 -16.97
C LEU A 347 -17.41 -12.32 -17.41
N ILE A 348 -17.18 -11.68 -18.57
CA ILE A 348 -18.06 -10.62 -19.09
C ILE A 348 -19.44 -11.16 -19.46
N GLU A 349 -19.55 -12.33 -20.10
CA GLU A 349 -20.86 -12.93 -20.40
C GLU A 349 -21.61 -13.34 -19.11
N ARG A 350 -20.90 -13.79 -18.07
CA ARG A 350 -21.48 -14.07 -16.73
C ARG A 350 -22.00 -12.80 -16.04
N LEU A 351 -21.21 -11.72 -16.02
CA LEU A 351 -21.65 -10.41 -15.52
C LEU A 351 -22.89 -9.91 -16.29
N LYS A 352 -22.85 -9.98 -17.61
CA LYS A 352 -23.95 -9.58 -18.52
C LYS A 352 -25.21 -10.42 -18.30
N ALA A 353 -25.09 -11.72 -17.99
CA ALA A 353 -26.21 -12.57 -17.61
C ALA A 353 -26.81 -12.15 -16.26
N ASN A 354 -25.98 -11.95 -15.23
CA ASN A 354 -26.44 -11.53 -13.90
C ASN A 354 -27.11 -10.13 -13.93
N LEU A 355 -26.62 -9.23 -14.79
CA LEU A 355 -27.18 -7.90 -15.02
C LEU A 355 -28.51 -7.88 -15.82
N LYS A 356 -28.97 -9.01 -16.40
CA LYS A 356 -30.32 -9.10 -16.99
C LYS A 356 -31.43 -9.01 -15.93
N ASN A 357 -31.12 -9.39 -14.69
CA ASN A 357 -32.03 -9.30 -13.56
C ASN A 357 -32.46 -7.85 -13.26
N SER A 358 -33.57 -7.69 -12.54
CA SER A 358 -34.08 -6.40 -12.07
C SER A 358 -32.97 -5.52 -11.46
N PRO A 359 -32.95 -4.19 -11.71
CA PRO A 359 -31.90 -3.30 -11.21
C PRO A 359 -31.68 -3.40 -9.71
N ASP A 360 -30.41 -3.33 -9.30
CA ASP A 360 -29.96 -3.41 -7.90
C ASP A 360 -28.73 -2.50 -7.82
N SER A 361 -28.80 -1.44 -7.02
CA SER A 361 -27.76 -0.40 -7.00
C SER A 361 -26.40 -0.96 -6.57
N ILE A 362 -26.38 -1.81 -5.54
CA ILE A 362 -25.14 -2.34 -4.95
C ILE A 362 -24.50 -3.35 -5.91
N ARG A 363 -25.30 -4.27 -6.45
CA ARG A 363 -24.84 -5.22 -7.46
C ARG A 363 -24.36 -4.48 -8.72
N ASP A 364 -25.18 -3.61 -9.28
CA ASP A 364 -24.91 -2.97 -10.57
C ASP A 364 -23.66 -2.08 -10.51
N GLU A 365 -23.47 -1.34 -9.41
CA GLU A 365 -22.22 -0.62 -9.14
C GLU A 365 -21.02 -1.56 -9.13
N LYS A 366 -21.09 -2.68 -8.40
CA LYS A 366 -19.95 -3.59 -8.22
C LYS A 366 -19.65 -4.40 -9.48
N LEU A 367 -20.65 -4.82 -10.24
CA LEU A 367 -20.47 -5.49 -11.53
C LEU A 367 -19.98 -4.51 -12.61
N GLY A 368 -20.42 -3.24 -12.57
CA GLY A 368 -19.82 -2.16 -13.35
C GLY A 368 -18.36 -1.92 -12.96
N SER A 369 -18.05 -1.92 -11.67
CA SER A 369 -16.69 -1.75 -11.13
C SER A 369 -15.76 -2.89 -11.54
N ALA A 370 -16.25 -4.14 -11.53
CA ALA A 370 -15.54 -5.32 -12.00
C ALA A 370 -15.06 -5.16 -13.46
N THR A 371 -15.92 -4.66 -14.35
CA THR A 371 -15.57 -4.44 -15.76
C THR A 371 -14.51 -3.36 -16.01
N CYS A 372 -14.15 -2.54 -15.01
CA CYS A 372 -13.01 -1.62 -15.12
C CYS A 372 -11.65 -2.34 -15.20
N TYR A 373 -11.59 -3.63 -14.84
CA TYR A 373 -10.34 -4.39 -14.84
C TYR A 373 -10.09 -5.19 -16.12
N PHE A 374 -11.08 -5.34 -17.00
CA PHE A 374 -10.95 -6.07 -18.26
C PHE A 374 -10.58 -5.16 -19.43
N LEU A 375 -9.70 -5.65 -20.32
CA LEU A 375 -9.24 -4.97 -21.53
C LEU A 375 -10.17 -5.21 -22.74
N SER A 376 -10.97 -6.27 -22.71
CA SER A 376 -11.95 -6.64 -23.75
C SER A 376 -12.96 -5.51 -24.03
N PRO A 377 -13.20 -5.13 -25.32
CA PRO A 377 -14.20 -4.12 -25.69
C PRO A 377 -15.61 -4.40 -25.15
N LYS A 378 -16.00 -5.68 -25.03
CA LYS A 378 -17.30 -6.07 -24.44
C LYS A 378 -17.51 -5.50 -23.03
N ALA A 379 -16.43 -5.33 -22.26
CA ALA A 379 -16.48 -4.74 -20.91
C ALA A 379 -16.75 -3.23 -20.96
N LEU A 380 -16.29 -2.52 -22.01
CA LEU A 380 -16.61 -1.11 -22.24
C LEU A 380 -18.09 -0.94 -22.62
N ASP A 381 -18.62 -1.81 -23.47
CA ASP A 381 -20.04 -1.78 -23.85
C ASP A 381 -20.96 -2.10 -22.67
N LEU A 382 -20.57 -3.00 -21.78
CA LEU A 382 -21.34 -3.29 -20.57
C LEU A 382 -21.40 -2.06 -19.63
N ARG A 383 -20.27 -1.34 -19.45
CA ARG A 383 -20.22 -0.05 -18.73
C ARG A 383 -21.11 1.00 -19.38
N ARG A 384 -20.95 1.21 -20.70
CA ARG A 384 -21.75 2.18 -21.49
C ARG A 384 -23.25 1.91 -21.36
N ASN A 385 -23.67 0.64 -21.36
CA ASN A 385 -25.08 0.26 -21.21
C ASN A 385 -25.62 0.46 -19.78
N LEU A 386 -24.81 0.23 -18.73
CA LEU A 386 -25.20 0.53 -17.35
C LEU A 386 -25.41 2.03 -17.12
N ILE A 387 -24.52 2.87 -17.66
CA ILE A 387 -24.63 4.34 -17.59
C ILE A 387 -25.85 4.83 -18.38
N ARG A 388 -26.02 4.39 -19.63
CA ARG A 388 -27.17 4.75 -20.50
C ARG A 388 -28.52 4.39 -19.86
N LYS A 389 -28.61 3.27 -19.15
CA LYS A 389 -29.81 2.83 -18.41
C LYS A 389 -29.94 3.48 -17.03
N LYS A 390 -29.09 4.45 -16.67
CA LYS A 390 -29.04 5.13 -15.35
C LYS A 390 -28.90 4.17 -14.16
N ARG A 391 -28.34 2.96 -14.38
CA ARG A 391 -28.13 1.93 -13.33
C ARG A 391 -26.85 2.14 -12.52
N VAL A 392 -25.86 2.82 -13.11
CA VAL A 392 -24.60 3.18 -12.43
C VAL A 392 -24.17 4.60 -12.85
N PRO A 393 -23.88 5.53 -11.91
CA PRO A 393 -23.34 6.84 -12.25
C PRO A 393 -21.93 6.73 -12.87
N LEU A 394 -21.64 7.56 -13.89
CA LEU A 394 -20.31 7.62 -14.49
C LEU A 394 -19.23 7.98 -13.45
N GLN A 395 -19.54 8.93 -12.57
CA GLN A 395 -18.66 9.39 -11.50
C GLN A 395 -18.22 8.27 -10.55
N THR A 396 -19.06 7.25 -10.35
CA THR A 396 -18.72 6.08 -9.53
C THR A 396 -17.66 5.20 -10.21
N LEU A 397 -17.76 5.01 -11.53
CA LEU A 397 -16.76 4.24 -12.29
C LEU A 397 -15.46 5.04 -12.49
N LEU A 398 -15.52 6.37 -12.63
CA LEU A 398 -14.33 7.22 -12.76
C LEU A 398 -13.46 7.27 -11.49
N LYS A 399 -14.02 6.97 -10.31
CA LYS A 399 -13.25 6.79 -9.07
C LYS A 399 -12.29 5.58 -9.12
N ILE A 400 -12.46 4.66 -10.06
CA ILE A 400 -11.58 3.51 -10.26
C ILE A 400 -10.49 3.92 -11.26
N PRO A 401 -9.20 4.00 -10.86
CA PRO A 401 -8.15 4.58 -11.71
C PRO A 401 -8.03 3.95 -13.10
N ARG A 402 -8.23 2.62 -13.22
CA ARG A 402 -8.21 1.94 -14.52
C ARG A 402 -9.34 2.39 -15.45
N CYS A 403 -10.53 2.68 -14.91
CA CYS A 403 -11.63 3.27 -15.68
C CYS A 403 -11.37 4.74 -16.06
N GLY A 404 -10.82 5.55 -15.14
CA GLY A 404 -10.43 6.94 -15.43
C GLY A 404 -9.32 7.08 -16.47
N LEU A 405 -8.31 6.22 -16.43
CA LEU A 405 -7.26 6.18 -17.45
C LEU A 405 -7.78 5.71 -18.82
N MET A 406 -8.79 4.82 -18.84
CA MET A 406 -9.48 4.47 -20.09
C MET A 406 -10.37 5.60 -20.61
N SER A 407 -10.98 6.43 -19.75
CA SER A 407 -11.90 7.49 -20.21
C SER A 407 -11.21 8.62 -20.94
N LEU A 408 -10.03 9.04 -20.47
CA LEU A 408 -9.13 10.00 -21.14
C LEU A 408 -8.66 9.53 -22.55
N ARG A 409 -8.95 8.27 -22.93
CA ARG A 409 -8.66 7.71 -24.25
C ARG A 409 -9.91 7.32 -25.04
N SER A 410 -11.10 7.27 -24.42
CA SER A 410 -12.28 6.55 -24.95
C SER A 410 -13.64 7.24 -24.73
N PHE A 411 -13.66 8.39 -24.07
CA PHE A 411 -14.86 9.21 -23.81
C PHE A 411 -14.64 10.73 -24.07
N GLU A 412 -13.46 11.12 -24.54
CA GLU A 412 -13.12 12.49 -24.97
C GLU A 412 -12.97 12.60 -26.51
N LYS A 413 -13.63 11.70 -27.22
CA LYS A 413 -13.86 11.67 -28.68
C LYS A 413 -15.27 11.16 -28.95
#